data_AF-A0A1V5XW36-F1
#
_entry.id   AF-A0A1V5XW36-F1
#
_cell.length_a   1.000
_cell.length_b   1.000
_cell.length_c   1.000
_cell.angle_alpha   90.00
_cell.angle_beta   90.00
_cell.angle_gamma   90.00
#
_symmetry.space_group_name_H-M   'P 1'
#
loop_
_entity.id
_entity.type
_entity.pdbx_description
1 polymer ?
#
loop_
_entity_poly.entity_id
_entity_poly.type
_entity_poly.pdbx_seq_one_letter_code
_entity_poly.pdbx_strand_id
1 'polypeptide(L)'
;MRITSNMRIILILGLLTFPFLVIAATSTNFDLTQEHGGPVDFRASSTNYQFNAEIGHPGAGVSTSTNYVYWHGTFWEEDLELVTATIQWAVPEMRVGATSTNDDAIFYLTVKDPGTHAAVYTMPVLASTTVAGTYLTPIDLGSMPAGNYDVAIKTHQHLTKILRNVPLSTGNVVLNFTQPDNSAPYGTSTLLAGDVSGSTSTPATMGDDVVNSVDLSIIINDLDKDDLTTRGIRSNLNQDPVVNSVDLSLMLKNLDVEGDN
;
A
#
# COMPACT_ATOMS: atom_id res chain seq x y z
N MET A 1 -94.81 10.94 -42.84
CA MET A 1 -94.31 11.02 -41.45
C MET A 1 -93.12 10.06 -41.38
N ARG A 2 -91.85 10.40 -41.71
CA ARG A 2 -90.94 11.45 -41.17
C ARG A 2 -90.98 11.43 -39.63
N ILE A 3 -89.91 11.24 -38.85
CA ILE A 3 -88.49 11.57 -39.01
C ILE A 3 -87.65 10.82 -37.92
N THR A 4 -86.47 10.33 -38.32
CA THR A 4 -85.13 10.22 -37.68
C THR A 4 -84.89 9.81 -36.22
N SER A 5 -83.78 9.06 -36.03
CA SER A 5 -82.75 9.32 -34.98
C SER A 5 -81.62 8.28 -35.10
N ASN A 6 -80.58 8.45 -35.92
CA ASN A 6 -79.38 9.28 -35.64
C ASN A 6 -78.84 9.19 -34.19
N MET A 7 -78.98 8.06 -33.50
CA MET A 7 -78.51 7.98 -32.11
C MET A 7 -77.97 6.61 -31.67
N ARG A 8 -77.34 5.85 -32.57
CA ARG A 8 -76.59 4.64 -32.19
C ARG A 8 -75.16 4.55 -32.71
N ILE A 9 -74.76 5.46 -33.60
CA ILE A 9 -73.37 5.53 -34.12
C ILE A 9 -72.47 6.45 -33.27
N ILE A 10 -73.04 7.24 -32.35
CA ILE A 10 -72.27 8.22 -31.56
C ILE A 10 -71.63 7.63 -30.29
N LEU A 11 -72.07 6.47 -29.79
CA LEU A 11 -71.58 5.97 -28.49
C LEU A 11 -70.46 4.91 -28.55
N ILE A 12 -70.12 4.38 -29.73
CA ILE A 12 -69.01 3.41 -29.87
C ILE A 12 -67.77 4.04 -30.55
N LEU A 13 -67.91 5.26 -31.12
CA LEU A 13 -66.75 6.07 -31.53
C LEU A 13 -66.01 6.75 -30.34
N GLY A 14 -66.58 6.72 -29.13
CA GLY A 14 -65.96 7.33 -27.94
C GLY A 14 -64.87 6.49 -27.26
N LEU A 15 -64.66 5.24 -27.71
CA LEU A 15 -63.74 4.29 -27.07
C LEU A 15 -62.45 4.02 -27.86
N LEU A 16 -62.24 4.70 -28.98
CA LEU A 16 -61.11 4.43 -29.90
C LEU A 16 -60.27 5.65 -30.29
N THR A 17 -60.43 6.80 -29.63
CA THR A 17 -59.62 8.00 -29.90
C THR A 17 -59.16 8.70 -28.63
N PHE A 18 -58.27 8.06 -27.88
CA PHE A 18 -57.35 8.77 -26.99
C PHE A 18 -55.97 8.10 -27.06
N PRO A 19 -55.03 8.59 -27.91
CA PRO A 19 -53.64 8.52 -27.53
C PRO A 19 -53.47 9.48 -26.36
N PHE A 20 -53.34 8.97 -25.14
CA PHE A 20 -52.80 9.78 -24.06
C PHE A 20 -51.42 10.26 -24.50
N LEU A 21 -51.31 11.58 -24.61
CA LEU A 21 -50.09 12.30 -24.92
C LEU A 21 -48.92 11.71 -24.14
N VAL A 22 -47.88 11.28 -24.87
CA VAL A 22 -46.52 11.46 -24.35
C VAL A 22 -46.29 12.96 -24.41
N ILE A 23 -46.34 13.63 -23.26
CA ILE A 23 -45.80 14.98 -23.16
C ILE A 23 -44.31 14.79 -23.35
N ALA A 24 -43.81 15.12 -24.55
CA ALA A 24 -42.39 15.33 -24.75
C ALA A 24 -41.97 16.37 -23.72
N ALA A 25 -41.14 15.96 -22.76
CA ALA A 25 -40.47 16.90 -21.88
C ALA A 25 -39.61 17.78 -22.79
N THR A 26 -40.01 19.04 -22.94
CA THR A 26 -39.16 20.05 -23.57
C THR A 26 -37.97 20.25 -22.65
N SER A 27 -36.81 19.69 -22.99
CA SER A 27 -35.55 20.11 -22.38
C SER A 27 -35.30 21.55 -22.81
N THR A 28 -35.41 22.51 -21.90
CA THR A 28 -35.12 23.93 -22.16
C THR A 28 -33.62 24.24 -22.25
N ASN A 29 -32.74 23.24 -22.32
CA ASN A 29 -31.30 23.41 -22.18
C ASN A 29 -30.47 23.09 -23.43
N PHE A 30 -31.06 23.09 -24.63
CA PHE A 30 -30.24 23.14 -25.85
C PHE A 30 -30.12 24.58 -26.34
N ASP A 31 -29.30 25.35 -25.62
CA ASP A 31 -28.61 26.48 -26.23
C ASP A 31 -27.46 25.89 -27.07
N LEU A 32 -27.59 25.98 -28.40
CA LEU A 32 -26.59 25.54 -29.37
C LEU A 32 -25.26 26.31 -29.29
N THR A 33 -25.10 27.20 -28.31
CA THR A 33 -23.87 27.98 -28.08
C THR A 33 -23.07 27.56 -26.84
N GLN A 34 -23.50 26.54 -26.09
CA GLN A 34 -22.79 26.12 -24.88
C GLN A 34 -21.60 25.16 -25.18
N GLU A 35 -20.43 25.74 -25.46
CA GLU A 35 -19.13 25.04 -25.29
C GLU A 35 -18.76 24.88 -23.81
N HIS A 36 -19.68 24.42 -22.97
CA HIS A 36 -19.37 24.09 -21.57
C HIS A 36 -19.98 22.74 -21.24
N GLY A 37 -19.18 21.68 -21.43
CA GLY A 37 -19.46 20.36 -20.88
C GLY A 37 -19.28 20.36 -19.36
N GLY A 38 -20.26 20.93 -18.64
CA GLY A 38 -20.40 20.78 -17.20
C GLY A 38 -21.33 19.62 -16.85
N PRO A 39 -21.28 19.10 -15.60
CA PRO A 39 -22.16 18.03 -15.16
C PRO A 39 -23.62 18.42 -15.33
N VAL A 40 -24.40 17.55 -15.98
CA VAL A 40 -25.82 17.73 -16.24
C VAL A 40 -26.60 16.84 -15.28
N ASP A 41 -27.32 17.48 -14.35
CA ASP A 41 -28.33 16.81 -13.54
C ASP A 41 -29.59 16.58 -14.39
N PHE A 42 -29.82 15.32 -14.77
CA PHE A 42 -31.07 14.88 -15.37
C PHE A 42 -32.03 14.42 -14.28
N ARG A 43 -33.18 15.09 -14.16
CA ARG A 43 -34.27 14.67 -13.27
C ARG A 43 -35.51 14.40 -14.10
N ALA A 44 -36.01 13.17 -14.07
CA ALA A 44 -37.28 12.78 -14.66
C ALA A 44 -38.18 12.16 -13.59
N SER A 45 -39.44 12.57 -13.53
CA SER A 45 -40.41 12.01 -12.59
C SER A 45 -41.72 11.63 -13.29
N SER A 46 -42.37 10.60 -12.77
CA SER A 46 -43.73 10.18 -13.05
C SER A 46 -44.44 9.89 -11.72
N THR A 47 -45.75 9.66 -11.73
CA THR A 47 -46.52 9.31 -10.52
C THR A 47 -46.01 8.06 -9.79
N ASN A 48 -45.25 7.18 -10.46
CA ASN A 48 -44.77 5.92 -9.90
C ASN A 48 -43.24 5.81 -9.81
N TYR A 49 -42.49 6.68 -10.48
CA TYR A 49 -41.02 6.58 -10.58
C TYR A 49 -40.37 7.95 -10.58
N GLN A 50 -39.31 8.10 -9.80
CA GLN A 50 -38.40 9.24 -9.85
C GLN A 50 -37.03 8.73 -10.32
N PHE A 51 -36.46 9.39 -11.32
CA PHE A 51 -35.13 9.15 -11.87
C PHE A 51 -34.30 10.41 -11.71
N ASN A 52 -33.24 10.34 -10.91
CA ASN A 52 -32.15 11.31 -10.91
C ASN A 52 -30.92 10.63 -11.53
N ALA A 53 -30.32 11.27 -12.51
CA ALA A 53 -29.03 10.88 -13.08
C ALA A 53 -28.14 12.11 -13.19
N GLU A 54 -26.92 12.01 -12.67
CA GLU A 54 -25.87 13.00 -12.89
C GLU A 54 -25.00 12.47 -14.04
N ILE A 55 -24.91 13.21 -15.15
CA ILE A 55 -24.09 12.84 -16.33
C ILE A 55 -23.02 13.91 -16.50
N GLY A 56 -21.74 13.53 -16.39
CA GLY A 56 -20.62 14.43 -16.72
C GLY A 56 -19.50 14.54 -15.70
N HIS A 57 -19.52 13.78 -14.61
CA HIS A 57 -18.32 13.61 -13.78
C HIS A 57 -17.44 12.49 -14.36
N PRO A 58 -16.11 12.63 -14.42
CA PRO A 58 -15.18 11.52 -14.71
C PRO A 58 -15.13 10.46 -13.58
N GLY A 59 -16.17 10.37 -12.74
CA GLY A 59 -16.27 9.47 -11.59
C GLY A 59 -17.65 8.80 -11.53
N ALA A 60 -17.71 7.65 -10.86
CA ALA A 60 -18.91 6.84 -10.73
C ALA A 60 -20.13 7.65 -10.23
N GLY A 61 -21.27 7.49 -10.91
CA GLY A 61 -22.57 8.05 -10.56
C GLY A 61 -23.54 6.98 -10.07
N VAL A 62 -24.56 7.42 -9.33
CA VAL A 62 -25.61 6.54 -8.79
C VAL A 62 -26.97 7.04 -9.25
N SER A 63 -27.68 6.22 -10.01
CA SER A 63 -29.07 6.43 -10.35
C SER A 63 -29.95 5.67 -9.37
N THR A 64 -30.85 6.38 -8.68
CA THR A 64 -31.80 5.77 -7.74
C THR A 64 -33.24 5.93 -8.25
N SER A 65 -34.05 4.92 -7.98
CA SER A 65 -35.52 4.94 -8.10
C SER A 65 -36.11 4.34 -6.83
N THR A 66 -37.43 4.45 -6.65
CA THR A 66 -38.16 3.94 -5.46
C THR A 66 -37.85 2.46 -5.16
N ASN A 67 -37.50 1.67 -6.18
CA ASN A 67 -37.29 0.22 -6.05
C ASN A 67 -35.89 -0.27 -6.44
N TYR A 68 -35.06 0.57 -7.07
CA TYR A 68 -33.78 0.13 -7.64
C TYR A 68 -32.70 1.20 -7.49
N VAL A 69 -31.49 0.74 -7.19
CA VAL A 69 -30.25 1.53 -7.20
C VAL A 69 -29.36 0.96 -8.30
N TYR A 70 -28.95 1.81 -9.25
CA TYR A 70 -28.06 1.47 -10.36
C TYR A 70 -26.81 2.32 -10.30
N TRP A 71 -25.66 1.67 -10.21
CA TRP A 71 -24.34 2.31 -10.25
C TRP A 71 -23.86 2.36 -11.70
N HIS A 72 -23.34 3.50 -12.14
CA HIS A 72 -22.85 3.71 -13.50
C HIS A 72 -21.63 4.61 -13.52
N GLY A 73 -20.89 4.59 -14.62
CA GLY A 73 -19.65 5.34 -14.79
C GLY A 73 -18.45 4.44 -15.01
N THR A 74 -17.33 5.06 -15.37
CA THR A 74 -16.02 4.42 -15.48
C THR A 74 -15.41 4.33 -14.08
N PHE A 75 -15.27 3.10 -13.58
CA PHE A 75 -14.30 2.79 -12.54
C PHE A 75 -12.95 2.61 -13.24
N TRP A 76 -11.96 3.36 -12.79
CA TRP A 76 -10.57 3.07 -13.12
C TRP A 76 -10.16 1.97 -12.14
N GLU A 77 -10.28 0.71 -12.56
CA GLU A 77 -9.54 -0.34 -11.89
C GLU A 77 -8.06 -0.04 -12.13
N GLU A 78 -7.31 0.23 -11.06
CA GLU A 78 -5.87 0.28 -11.17
C GLU A 78 -5.39 -1.11 -11.59
N ASP A 79 -4.63 -1.17 -12.68
CA ASP A 79 -4.05 -2.42 -13.14
C ASP A 79 -3.15 -2.96 -12.02
N LEU A 80 -3.60 -4.05 -11.39
CA LEU A 80 -2.82 -4.73 -10.36
C LEU A 80 -1.74 -5.56 -11.05
N GLU A 81 -0.49 -5.27 -10.71
CA GLU A 81 0.67 -5.95 -11.27
C GLU A 81 1.27 -6.89 -10.22
N LEU A 82 1.75 -8.06 -10.66
CA LEU A 82 2.53 -8.93 -9.79
C LEU A 82 3.93 -8.32 -9.64
N VAL A 83 4.22 -7.83 -8.44
CA VAL A 83 5.51 -7.20 -8.13
C VAL A 83 6.34 -8.16 -7.30
N THR A 84 7.59 -8.33 -7.70
CA THR A 84 8.58 -9.06 -6.91
C THR A 84 9.77 -8.16 -6.58
N ALA A 85 10.46 -8.45 -5.49
CA ALA A 85 11.66 -7.72 -5.09
C ALA A 85 12.79 -8.64 -4.65
N THR A 86 14.03 -8.18 -4.84
CA THR A 86 15.24 -8.81 -4.30
C THR A 86 16.05 -7.76 -3.56
N ILE A 87 16.84 -8.18 -2.57
CA ILE A 87 17.75 -7.29 -1.85
C ILE A 87 19.14 -7.49 -2.41
N GLN A 88 19.71 -6.45 -3.00
CA GLN A 88 21.11 -6.49 -3.40
C GLN A 88 22.02 -6.12 -2.25
N TRP A 89 21.65 -5.14 -1.43
CA TRP A 89 22.48 -4.70 -0.31
C TRP A 89 21.62 -4.25 0.87
N ALA A 90 21.87 -4.86 2.02
CA ALA A 90 21.35 -4.50 3.33
C ALA A 90 22.50 -4.68 4.33
N VAL A 91 23.36 -3.67 4.42
CA VAL A 91 24.66 -3.76 5.11
C VAL A 91 24.53 -3.23 6.54
N PRO A 92 24.72 -4.06 7.57
CA PRO A 92 24.78 -3.65 8.97
C PRO A 92 25.88 -2.63 9.28
N GLU A 93 25.69 -1.86 10.34
CA GLU A 93 26.71 -0.98 10.87
C GLU A 93 27.81 -1.74 11.63
N MET A 94 29.08 -1.40 11.35
CA MET A 94 30.26 -1.73 12.18
C MET A 94 30.44 -3.22 12.55
N ARG A 95 30.11 -4.13 11.62
CA ARG A 95 30.37 -5.58 11.78
C ARG A 95 31.85 -5.90 11.60
N VAL A 96 32.35 -6.75 12.49
CA VAL A 96 33.74 -7.25 12.53
C VAL A 96 33.78 -8.77 12.74
N GLY A 97 32.71 -9.45 12.31
CA GLY A 97 32.49 -10.83 12.66
C GLY A 97 33.40 -11.83 11.98
N ALA A 98 33.18 -13.11 12.28
CA ALA A 98 33.89 -14.20 11.60
C ALA A 98 33.73 -14.08 10.08
N THR A 99 34.76 -14.49 9.33
CA THR A 99 34.67 -14.56 7.88
C THR A 99 33.43 -15.37 7.50
N SER A 100 32.54 -14.80 6.67
CA SER A 100 31.22 -15.32 6.28
C SER A 100 30.02 -14.98 7.17
N THR A 101 30.13 -14.11 8.17
CA THR A 101 28.96 -13.62 8.93
C THR A 101 29.03 -12.11 9.14
N ASN A 102 29.46 -11.36 8.13
CA ASN A 102 29.74 -9.94 8.32
C ASN A 102 28.53 -9.06 7.99
N ASP A 103 27.75 -9.40 6.97
CA ASP A 103 26.59 -8.59 6.56
C ASP A 103 25.26 -9.38 6.59
N ASP A 104 25.26 -10.57 7.16
CA ASP A 104 24.07 -11.43 7.21
C ASP A 104 23.15 -11.09 8.39
N ALA A 105 21.89 -10.84 8.09
CA ALA A 105 20.88 -10.41 9.04
C ALA A 105 19.55 -11.13 8.77
N ILE A 106 18.84 -11.47 9.85
CA ILE A 106 17.44 -11.89 9.78
C ILE A 106 16.57 -10.63 9.66
N PHE A 107 15.67 -10.60 8.68
CA PHE A 107 14.90 -9.43 8.29
C PHE A 107 13.48 -9.75 7.82
N TYR A 108 12.66 -8.70 7.73
CA TYR A 108 11.44 -8.66 6.92
C TYR A 108 11.33 -7.32 6.19
N LEU A 109 10.53 -7.29 5.13
CA LEU A 109 10.20 -6.07 4.40
C LEU A 109 8.77 -5.63 4.65
N THR A 110 8.57 -4.32 4.61
CA THR A 110 7.24 -3.70 4.57
C THR A 110 7.19 -2.71 3.42
N VAL A 111 6.13 -2.77 2.62
CA VAL A 111 5.83 -1.75 1.60
C VAL A 111 4.81 -0.80 2.19
N LYS A 112 5.09 0.50 2.11
CA LYS A 112 4.26 1.58 2.62
C LYS A 112 3.80 2.48 1.47
N ASP A 113 2.58 2.98 1.60
CA ASP A 113 2.09 4.06 0.74
C ASP A 113 2.90 5.34 1.03
N PRO A 114 3.44 6.03 0.01
CA PRO A 114 4.35 7.17 0.24
C PRO A 114 3.64 8.43 0.74
N GLY A 115 2.31 8.53 0.59
CA GLY A 115 1.54 9.69 1.06
C GLY A 115 1.09 9.56 2.51
N THR A 116 0.63 8.38 2.88
CA THR A 116 0.06 8.07 4.21
C THR A 116 1.04 7.36 5.14
N HIS A 117 2.13 6.80 4.61
CA HIS A 117 3.09 5.92 5.29
C HIS A 117 2.46 4.65 5.89
N ALA A 118 1.21 4.33 5.53
CA ALA A 118 0.53 3.13 5.97
C ALA A 118 1.13 1.90 5.28
N ALA A 119 1.30 0.81 6.03
CA ALA A 119 1.74 -0.45 5.48
C ALA A 119 0.68 -1.02 4.53
N VAL A 120 1.07 -1.26 3.27
CA VAL A 120 0.26 -1.90 2.23
C VAL A 120 0.58 -3.39 2.17
N TYR A 121 1.82 -3.76 2.45
CA TYR A 121 2.28 -5.15 2.52
C TYR A 121 3.33 -5.30 3.62
N THR A 122 3.27 -6.40 4.36
CA THR A 122 4.33 -6.83 5.27
C THR A 122 4.63 -8.29 4.98
N MET A 123 5.92 -8.62 4.80
CA MET A 123 6.35 -9.99 4.60
C MET A 123 5.85 -10.87 5.76
N PRO A 124 5.19 -12.01 5.50
CA PRO A 124 4.60 -12.83 6.55
C PRO A 124 5.62 -13.64 7.35
N VAL A 125 6.81 -13.87 6.78
CA VAL A 125 7.87 -14.70 7.34
C VAL A 125 9.20 -13.97 7.22
N LEU A 126 10.06 -14.16 8.21
CA LEU A 126 11.42 -13.61 8.21
C LEU A 126 12.29 -14.36 7.20
N ALA A 127 13.22 -13.63 6.59
CA ALA A 127 14.27 -14.17 5.73
C ALA A 127 15.66 -13.82 6.28
N SER A 128 16.72 -14.41 5.72
CA SER A 128 18.10 -14.06 6.08
C SER A 128 18.85 -13.61 4.84
N THR A 129 19.56 -12.49 4.94
CA THR A 129 20.56 -12.13 3.92
C THR A 129 21.74 -13.08 3.98
N THR A 130 22.49 -13.13 2.87
CA THR A 130 23.80 -13.76 2.79
C THR A 130 24.86 -12.89 3.47
N VAL A 131 26.07 -13.42 3.52
CA VAL A 131 27.26 -12.82 4.14
C VAL A 131 27.68 -11.47 3.54
N ALA A 132 27.15 -11.14 2.35
CA ALA A 132 27.37 -9.89 1.63
C ALA A 132 26.15 -8.95 1.72
N GLY A 133 25.18 -9.22 2.60
CA GLY A 133 23.99 -8.39 2.76
C GLY A 133 22.98 -8.53 1.62
N THR A 134 23.05 -9.61 0.84
CA THR A 134 22.16 -9.84 -0.32
C THR A 134 21.08 -10.88 -0.01
N TYR A 135 19.92 -10.77 -0.66
CA TYR A 135 18.88 -11.80 -0.71
C TYR A 135 18.30 -11.83 -2.12
N LEU A 136 18.83 -12.73 -2.96
CA LEU A 136 18.53 -12.81 -4.38
C LEU A 136 17.34 -13.71 -4.73
N THR A 137 16.71 -14.33 -3.72
CA THR A 137 15.45 -15.05 -3.91
C THR A 137 14.33 -14.01 -4.06
N PRO A 138 13.54 -14.03 -5.16
CA PRO A 138 12.45 -13.09 -5.34
C PRO A 138 11.43 -13.17 -4.21
N ILE A 139 11.16 -12.02 -3.60
CA ILE A 139 10.12 -11.82 -2.59
C ILE A 139 8.86 -11.41 -3.34
N ASP A 140 7.79 -12.19 -3.19
CA ASP A 140 6.48 -11.86 -3.76
C ASP A 140 5.80 -10.81 -2.88
N LEU A 141 5.66 -9.60 -3.41
CA LEU A 141 4.97 -8.48 -2.75
C LEU A 141 3.46 -8.50 -3.04
N GLY A 142 2.99 -9.46 -3.86
CA GLY A 142 1.61 -9.62 -4.25
C GLY A 142 1.22 -8.75 -5.44
N SER A 143 -0.09 -8.66 -5.65
CA SER A 143 -0.71 -7.85 -6.69
C SER A 143 -0.96 -6.43 -6.16
N MET A 144 -0.24 -5.45 -6.68
CA MET A 144 -0.35 -4.04 -6.28
C MET A 144 -0.37 -3.11 -7.50
N PRO A 145 -0.99 -1.93 -7.40
CA PRO A 145 -0.93 -0.92 -8.45
C PRO A 145 0.51 -0.56 -8.78
N ALA A 146 0.82 -0.34 -10.06
CA ALA A 146 2.11 0.22 -10.43
C ALA A 146 2.24 1.65 -9.88
N GLY A 147 3.36 1.95 -9.22
CA GLY A 147 3.53 3.23 -8.56
C GLY A 147 4.85 3.36 -7.82
N ASN A 148 5.06 4.50 -7.18
CA ASN A 148 6.19 4.68 -6.28
C ASN A 148 5.75 4.36 -4.86
N TYR A 149 6.56 3.59 -4.15
CA TYR A 149 6.30 3.17 -2.78
C TYR A 149 7.51 3.38 -1.89
N ASP A 150 7.26 3.44 -0.59
CA ASP A 150 8.31 3.41 0.40
C ASP A 150 8.53 1.96 0.83
N VAL A 151 9.76 1.47 0.73
CA VAL A 151 10.10 0.08 1.09
C VAL A 151 10.98 0.09 2.32
N ALA A 152 10.45 -0.42 3.42
CA ALA A 152 11.13 -0.54 4.70
C ALA A 152 11.79 -1.92 4.83
N ILE A 153 13.03 -1.95 5.33
CA ILE A 153 13.64 -3.16 5.87
C ILE A 153 13.78 -3.02 7.38
N LYS A 154 13.36 -4.07 8.08
CA LYS A 154 13.57 -4.20 9.52
C LYS A 154 14.26 -5.52 9.79
N THR A 155 15.25 -5.48 10.65
CA THR A 155 16.03 -6.65 11.04
C THR A 155 15.98 -6.82 12.55
N HIS A 156 16.45 -7.97 13.03
CA HIS A 156 16.37 -8.35 14.43
C HIS A 156 17.31 -7.60 15.41
N GLN A 157 18.23 -6.76 14.91
CA GLN A 157 19.24 -6.03 15.72
C GLN A 157 19.41 -4.56 15.30
N HIS A 158 18.64 -4.09 14.32
CA HIS A 158 18.84 -2.78 13.72
C HIS A 158 17.52 -2.03 13.64
N LEU A 159 17.63 -0.71 13.65
CA LEU A 159 16.54 0.21 13.34
C LEU A 159 16.03 0.00 11.91
N THR A 160 14.74 0.31 11.70
CA THR A 160 14.11 0.27 10.40
C THR A 160 14.80 1.26 9.47
N LYS A 161 15.04 0.83 8.24
CA LYS A 161 15.53 1.71 7.18
C LYS A 161 14.52 1.73 6.03
N ILE A 162 14.19 2.92 5.53
CA ILE A 162 13.24 3.10 4.43
C ILE A 162 13.98 3.57 3.17
N LEU A 163 13.73 2.86 2.08
CA LEU A 163 13.96 3.34 0.73
C LEU A 163 12.75 4.11 0.27
N ARG A 164 12.93 5.39 0.00
CA ARG A 164 11.84 6.29 -0.40
C ARG A 164 11.62 6.24 -1.90
N ASN A 165 10.36 6.37 -2.31
CA ASN A 165 9.97 6.59 -3.71
C ASN A 165 10.55 5.53 -4.67
N VAL A 166 10.49 4.25 -4.27
CA VAL A 166 10.92 3.11 -5.08
C VAL A 166 9.85 2.82 -6.13
N PRO A 167 10.17 2.83 -7.44
CA PRO A 167 9.22 2.46 -8.48
C PRO A 167 8.97 0.95 -8.42
N LEU A 168 7.75 0.57 -8.05
CA LEU A 168 7.27 -0.81 -8.07
C LEU A 168 6.31 -0.97 -9.25
N SER A 169 6.63 -1.94 -10.11
CA SER A 169 5.85 -2.32 -11.29
C SER A 169 6.15 -3.77 -11.65
N THR A 170 5.62 -4.23 -12.77
CA THR A 170 5.74 -5.61 -13.24
C THR A 170 7.19 -6.05 -13.30
N GLY A 171 7.49 -7.17 -12.63
CA GLY A 171 8.80 -7.81 -12.63
C GLY A 171 9.50 -7.75 -11.28
N ASN A 172 10.83 -7.86 -11.33
CA ASN A 172 11.67 -7.89 -10.13
C ASN A 172 12.39 -6.56 -9.92
N VAL A 173 12.13 -5.92 -8.78
CA VAL A 173 12.83 -4.71 -8.35
C VAL A 173 14.02 -5.08 -7.47
N VAL A 174 15.17 -4.48 -7.75
CA VAL A 174 16.38 -4.68 -6.95
C VAL A 174 16.47 -3.57 -5.91
N LEU A 175 16.44 -3.92 -4.64
CA LEU A 175 16.49 -2.99 -3.52
C LEU A 175 17.92 -2.86 -2.98
N ASN A 176 18.36 -1.62 -2.80
CA ASN A 176 19.66 -1.29 -2.22
C ASN A 176 19.50 -0.31 -1.06
N PHE A 177 19.61 -0.81 0.17
CA PHE A 177 19.48 -0.06 1.43
C PHE A 177 20.76 0.68 1.84
N THR A 178 21.78 0.76 0.99
CA THR A 178 23.01 1.55 1.28
C THR A 178 22.89 3.02 0.89
N GLN A 179 21.66 3.47 0.57
CA GLN A 179 21.31 4.81 0.10
C GLN A 179 19.83 5.10 0.42
N PRO A 180 19.32 6.33 0.19
CA PRO A 180 17.95 6.68 0.58
C PRO A 180 16.86 6.35 -0.47
N ASP A 181 17.18 6.24 -1.76
CA ASP A 181 16.18 6.28 -2.86
C ASP A 181 16.45 5.30 -4.01
N ASN A 182 17.30 4.29 -3.77
CA ASN A 182 17.65 3.26 -4.75
C ASN A 182 18.32 3.78 -6.06
N SER A 183 18.87 5.00 -6.06
CA SER A 183 19.37 5.68 -7.26
C SER A 183 20.74 5.22 -7.79
N ALA A 184 21.56 4.56 -6.98
CA ALA A 184 22.89 4.08 -7.35
C ALA A 184 23.09 2.57 -7.08
N PRO A 185 24.09 1.92 -7.71
CA PRO A 185 24.36 0.50 -7.48
C PRO A 185 24.83 0.14 -6.06
N TYR A 186 25.47 1.10 -5.37
CA TYR A 186 25.97 0.98 -3.99
C TYR A 186 26.19 2.38 -3.40
N GLY A 187 25.96 2.53 -2.10
CA GLY A 187 26.14 3.77 -1.36
C GLY A 187 26.93 3.56 -0.07
N THR A 188 26.85 4.52 0.85
CA THR A 188 27.64 4.53 2.10
C THR A 188 26.79 4.37 3.36
N SER A 189 25.47 4.30 3.24
CA SER A 189 24.59 4.10 4.39
C SER A 189 24.62 2.65 4.87
N THR A 190 24.38 2.46 6.16
CA THR A 190 24.25 1.15 6.79
C THR A 190 22.93 1.06 7.56
N LEU A 191 22.57 -0.15 7.97
CA LEU A 191 21.50 -0.41 8.94
C LEU A 191 22.04 -0.09 10.34
N LEU A 192 21.45 0.89 11.02
CA LEU A 192 21.91 1.34 12.33
C LEU A 192 21.58 0.29 13.39
N ALA A 193 22.60 -0.19 14.10
CA ALA A 193 22.42 -1.21 15.13
C ALA A 193 21.82 -0.62 16.42
N GLY A 194 21.12 -1.44 17.21
CA GLY A 194 20.74 -1.07 18.57
C GLY A 194 19.34 -1.51 18.98
N ASP A 195 18.39 -1.52 18.06
CA ASP A 195 17.05 -2.05 18.37
C ASP A 195 17.05 -3.57 18.27
N VAL A 196 17.21 -4.21 19.43
CA VAL A 196 17.42 -5.65 19.55
C VAL A 196 16.10 -6.31 19.88
N SER A 197 15.62 -7.10 18.92
CA SER A 197 14.38 -7.85 19.07
C SER A 197 14.37 -8.77 20.30
N GLY A 198 13.22 -8.83 20.97
CA GLY A 198 12.96 -9.82 22.02
C GLY A 198 12.83 -11.26 21.49
N SER A 199 12.48 -11.43 20.20
CA SER A 199 12.36 -12.72 19.52
C SER A 199 12.56 -12.60 18.01
N THR A 200 13.08 -13.65 17.38
CA THR A 200 13.29 -13.77 15.92
C THR A 200 12.30 -14.74 15.26
N SER A 201 11.08 -14.85 15.80
CA SER A 201 10.09 -15.82 15.29
C SER A 201 9.17 -15.24 14.21
N THR A 202 8.77 -13.97 14.33
CA THR A 202 7.82 -13.33 13.42
C THR A 202 8.13 -11.85 13.23
N PRO A 203 7.65 -11.21 12.14
CA PRO A 203 7.73 -9.76 11.99
C PRO A 203 7.18 -8.97 13.18
N ALA A 204 6.09 -9.42 13.78
CA ALA A 204 5.44 -8.76 14.91
C ALA A 204 6.23 -8.79 16.22
N THR A 205 7.28 -9.60 16.30
CA THR A 205 8.16 -9.70 17.48
C THR A 205 9.54 -9.09 17.25
N MET A 206 9.75 -8.46 16.10
CA MET A 206 10.94 -7.65 15.84
C MET A 206 10.89 -6.40 16.74
N GLY A 207 12.03 -5.74 16.91
CA GLY A 207 12.20 -4.61 17.84
C GLY A 207 11.19 -3.47 17.66
N ASP A 208 11.08 -2.59 18.66
CA ASP A 208 10.06 -1.53 18.73
C ASP A 208 10.44 -0.26 17.95
N ASP A 209 11.55 -0.33 17.22
CA ASP A 209 12.11 0.72 16.38
C ASP A 209 12.68 1.93 17.13
N VAL A 210 12.99 1.76 18.41
CA VAL A 210 13.59 2.80 19.25
C VAL A 210 14.69 2.19 20.12
N VAL A 211 15.93 2.63 19.96
CA VAL A 211 17.01 2.18 20.84
C VAL A 211 16.87 2.81 22.21
N ASN A 212 16.53 2.01 23.22
CA ASN A 212 16.26 2.52 24.55
C ASN A 212 16.76 1.58 25.67
N SER A 213 16.31 1.87 26.90
CA SER A 213 16.70 1.09 28.09
C SER A 213 16.32 -0.39 28.03
N VAL A 214 15.31 -0.75 27.23
CA VAL A 214 14.90 -2.15 27.01
C VAL A 214 15.98 -2.89 26.23
N ASP A 215 16.49 -2.33 25.12
CA ASP A 215 17.59 -2.92 24.36
C ASP A 215 18.88 -3.01 25.18
N LEU A 216 19.17 -1.95 25.95
CA LEU A 216 20.30 -1.94 26.88
C LEU A 216 20.21 -3.08 27.91
N SER A 217 19.01 -3.39 28.40
CA SER A 217 18.83 -4.49 29.34
C SER A 217 19.15 -5.86 28.70
N ILE A 218 18.90 -6.03 27.41
CA ILE A 218 19.20 -7.27 26.67
C ILE A 218 20.72 -7.43 26.58
N ILE A 219 21.43 -6.41 26.10
CA ILE A 219 22.88 -6.50 25.94
C ILE A 219 23.60 -6.64 27.29
N ILE A 220 23.15 -5.96 28.34
CA ILE A 220 23.73 -6.09 29.69
C ILE A 220 23.61 -7.53 30.21
N ASN A 221 22.49 -8.21 29.93
CA ASN A 221 22.31 -9.61 30.31
C ASN A 221 23.18 -10.58 29.52
N ASP A 222 23.69 -10.15 28.36
CA ASP A 222 24.47 -10.95 27.43
C ASP A 222 25.96 -10.61 27.43
N LEU A 223 26.40 -9.59 28.20
CA LEU A 223 27.81 -9.23 28.34
C LEU A 223 28.66 -10.41 28.80
N ASP A 224 29.85 -10.50 28.21
CA ASP A 224 30.87 -11.53 28.41
C ASP A 224 30.44 -12.95 28.01
N LYS A 225 29.35 -13.09 27.24
CA LYS A 225 28.96 -14.38 26.65
C LYS A 225 29.69 -14.63 25.35
N ASP A 226 30.20 -15.86 25.22
CA ASP A 226 30.74 -16.35 23.96
C ASP A 226 29.61 -16.61 22.96
N ASP A 227 29.71 -15.99 21.78
CA ASP A 227 28.92 -16.30 20.59
C ASP A 227 29.84 -16.85 19.51
N LEU A 228 30.30 -18.08 19.69
CA LEU A 228 31.23 -18.74 18.77
C LEU A 228 30.67 -18.91 17.34
N THR A 229 29.35 -18.78 17.20
CA THR A 229 28.65 -18.84 15.91
C THR A 229 28.40 -17.47 15.29
N THR A 230 28.79 -16.40 16.00
CA THR A 230 28.67 -14.98 15.63
C THR A 230 27.25 -14.50 15.31
N ARG A 231 26.25 -15.36 15.50
CA ARG A 231 24.84 -15.17 15.15
C ARG A 231 23.88 -15.77 16.18
N GLY A 232 24.42 -16.35 17.26
CA GLY A 232 23.64 -17.02 18.29
C GLY A 232 23.04 -16.05 19.29
N ILE A 233 23.69 -14.91 19.51
CA ILE A 233 23.27 -13.91 20.49
C ILE A 233 22.87 -12.62 19.78
N ARG A 234 21.63 -12.17 20.01
CA ARG A 234 21.06 -11.00 19.30
C ARG A 234 21.61 -9.67 19.78
N SER A 235 22.23 -9.60 20.95
CA SER A 235 22.94 -8.39 21.37
C SER A 235 24.38 -8.33 20.85
N ASN A 236 24.84 -9.36 20.11
CA ASN A 236 26.11 -9.34 19.40
C ASN A 236 25.98 -8.45 18.16
N LEU A 237 26.11 -7.15 18.35
CA LEU A 237 25.87 -6.13 17.34
C LEU A 237 27.00 -6.06 16.32
N ASN A 238 28.22 -6.44 16.68
CA ASN A 238 29.37 -6.45 15.77
C ASN A 238 29.65 -7.84 15.14
N GLN A 239 28.95 -8.91 15.58
CA GLN A 239 29.11 -10.32 15.17
C GLN A 239 30.48 -10.91 15.46
N ASP A 240 31.23 -10.40 16.43
CA ASP A 240 32.47 -11.03 16.84
C ASP A 240 32.18 -12.25 17.77
N PRO A 241 33.19 -13.08 18.12
CA PRO A 241 32.94 -14.28 18.91
C PRO A 241 32.51 -14.05 20.37
N VAL A 242 32.47 -12.81 20.88
CA VAL A 242 32.19 -12.51 22.30
C VAL A 242 31.42 -11.21 22.45
N VAL A 243 30.22 -11.26 23.04
CA VAL A 243 29.46 -10.04 23.36
C VAL A 243 30.19 -9.26 24.44
N ASN A 244 30.64 -8.04 24.11
CA ASN A 244 31.49 -7.28 25.02
C ASN A 244 31.25 -5.76 24.95
N SER A 245 32.16 -4.99 25.54
CA SER A 245 32.10 -3.53 25.55
C SER A 245 32.02 -2.87 24.17
N VAL A 246 32.46 -3.54 23.10
CA VAL A 246 32.33 -3.04 21.72
C VAL A 246 30.87 -3.02 21.30
N ASP A 247 30.12 -4.10 21.51
CA ASP A 247 28.68 -4.14 21.25
C ASP A 247 27.93 -3.11 22.09
N LEU A 248 28.30 -2.98 23.37
CA LEU A 248 27.70 -1.98 24.26
C LEU A 248 27.99 -0.55 23.75
N SER A 249 29.18 -0.31 23.20
CA SER A 249 29.51 1.00 22.63
C SER A 249 28.68 1.31 21.37
N LEU A 250 28.37 0.31 20.54
CA LEU A 250 27.47 0.46 19.39
C LEU A 250 26.05 0.78 19.85
N MET A 251 25.56 0.06 20.87
CA MET A 251 24.25 0.32 21.48
C MET A 251 24.16 1.76 22.02
N LEU A 252 25.17 2.20 22.79
CA LEU A 252 25.20 3.54 23.37
C LEU A 252 25.37 4.65 22.34
N LYS A 253 26.07 4.38 21.23
CA LYS A 253 26.22 5.34 20.12
C LYS A 253 24.86 5.71 19.52
N ASN A 254 23.96 4.72 19.41
CA ASN A 254 22.66 4.88 18.80
C ASN A 254 21.53 4.99 19.85
N LEU A 255 21.85 5.27 21.12
CA LEU A 255 20.85 5.44 22.17
C LEU A 255 19.91 6.61 21.86
N ASP A 256 18.62 6.43 22.13
CA ASP A 256 17.53 7.38 21.84
C ASP A 256 17.34 7.68 20.34
N VAL A 257 17.92 6.86 19.45
CA VAL A 257 17.68 6.94 18.00
C VAL A 257 16.47 6.09 17.63
N GLU A 258 15.61 6.66 16.79
CA GLU A 258 14.43 6.00 16.22
C GLU A 258 14.72 5.58 14.77
N GLY A 259 14.03 4.52 14.32
CA GLY A 259 14.09 4.09 12.92
C GLY A 259 13.39 5.04 11.97
N ASP A 260 13.60 4.81 10.68
CA ASP A 260 12.91 5.58 9.65
C ASP A 260 11.39 5.33 9.72
N ASN A 261 10.60 6.41 9.81
CA ASN A 261 9.12 6.37 9.90
C ASN A 261 8.42 6.64 8.57
#